data_AF-U6G462-F1
#
_entry.id   AF-U6G462-F1
#
_cell.length_a   1.000
_cell.length_b   1.000
_cell.length_c   1.000
_cell.angle_alpha   90.00
_cell.angle_beta   90.00
_cell.angle_gamma   90.00
#
_symmetry.space_group_name_H-M   'P 1'
#
loop_
_entity.id
_entity.type
_entity.pdbx_description
1 polymer ?
#
loop_
_entity_poly.entity_id
_entity_poly.type
_entity_poly.pdbx_seq_one_letter_code
_entity_poly.pdbx_strand_id
1 'polypeptide(L)'
;MHSVMFSKQQQEERQEAFKQLRQQLQDLQQQHQQQQEQLEKRTQEIAAAEAQLLQQQQAAAAQQELLQQQIEQQQQQIRAAIAANTKTTDDLNTEKARAAEDRMRFDIQLQELQQLQQETAAAAAAATEEQQEAIRRVEALCSERQRAYEHLGPLLLQVRSRSSLCSSSSKRSCSNSSKRGSSDGEEDTEDRDSGALAAAAKRAAAAYLHLRGEHERVCQEAEMLQQELQQQQQQQHRLQREIRMAVEETQTAVREKREIATHYAALAQGLQQLARESESVGGCGLLQERKELGATLLPVVRTNTSSNPQVHAAQEWSALSTRASTTDSFAVASPHAQA
;
A
#
# COMPACT_ATOMS: atom_id res chain seq x y z
N MET A 1 5.73 142.29 -35.11
CA MET A 1 4.55 141.48 -34.72
C MET A 1 4.64 140.00 -35.14
N HIS A 2 5.34 139.61 -36.22
CA HIS A 2 5.50 138.20 -36.61
C HIS A 2 6.27 137.29 -35.61
N SER A 3 7.21 137.84 -34.83
CA SER A 3 8.04 137.04 -33.89
C SER A 3 7.32 136.62 -32.60
N VAL A 4 6.27 137.34 -32.18
CA VAL A 4 5.53 137.05 -30.93
C VAL A 4 4.47 135.94 -31.15
N MET A 5 3.89 135.84 -32.35
CA MET A 5 2.99 134.72 -32.68
C MET A 5 3.76 133.40 -32.80
N PHE A 6 4.95 133.43 -33.40
CA PHE A 6 5.82 132.25 -33.52
C PHE A 6 6.24 131.68 -32.16
N SER A 7 6.48 132.55 -31.17
CA SER A 7 6.83 132.15 -29.80
C SER A 7 5.66 131.51 -29.02
N LYS A 8 4.41 131.92 -29.29
CA LYS A 8 3.22 131.32 -28.64
C LYS A 8 2.93 129.92 -29.19
N GLN A 9 3.04 129.76 -30.50
CA GLN A 9 2.82 128.48 -31.17
C GLN A 9 3.85 127.43 -30.73
N GLN A 10 5.12 127.82 -30.60
CA GLN A 10 6.17 126.94 -30.10
C GLN A 10 5.97 126.54 -28.62
N GLN A 11 5.29 127.40 -27.83
CA GLN A 11 4.97 127.12 -26.44
C GLN A 11 3.77 126.17 -26.30
N GLU A 12 2.77 126.29 -27.18
CA GLU A 12 1.64 125.35 -27.27
C GLU A 12 2.11 123.96 -27.74
N GLU A 13 2.94 123.88 -28.78
CA GLU A 13 3.53 122.61 -29.26
C GLU A 13 4.37 121.91 -28.17
N ARG A 14 5.13 122.68 -27.38
CA ARG A 14 5.86 122.13 -26.22
C ARG A 14 4.92 121.62 -25.14
N GLN A 15 3.81 122.31 -24.91
CA GLN A 15 2.82 121.90 -23.90
C GLN A 15 2.07 120.64 -24.34
N GLU A 16 1.75 120.52 -25.63
CA GLU A 16 1.17 119.31 -26.23
C GLU A 16 2.15 118.14 -26.21
N ALA A 17 3.42 118.35 -26.57
CA ALA A 17 4.47 117.34 -26.48
C ALA A 17 4.67 116.85 -25.03
N PHE A 18 4.60 117.76 -24.04
CA PHE A 18 4.70 117.39 -22.63
C PHE A 18 3.47 116.60 -22.14
N LYS A 19 2.26 116.95 -22.62
CA LYS A 19 1.04 116.17 -22.37
C LYS A 19 1.14 114.77 -22.99
N GLN A 20 1.62 114.67 -24.22
CA GLN A 20 1.85 113.40 -24.92
C GLN A 20 2.89 112.54 -24.20
N LEU A 21 4.02 113.12 -23.76
CA LEU A 21 5.04 112.40 -23.00
C LEU A 21 4.50 111.89 -21.65
N ARG A 22 3.68 112.70 -20.97
CA ARG A 22 3.03 112.30 -19.71
C ARG A 22 2.05 111.16 -19.93
N GLN A 23 1.27 111.19 -21.02
CA GLN A 23 0.37 110.10 -21.40
C GLN A 23 1.17 108.82 -21.70
N GLN A 24 2.24 108.92 -22.51
CA GLN A 24 3.12 107.79 -22.81
C GLN A 24 3.74 107.18 -21.56
N LEU A 25 4.22 108.00 -20.61
CA LEU A 25 4.74 107.50 -19.33
C LEU A 25 3.67 106.79 -18.50
N GLN A 26 2.43 107.29 -18.49
CA GLN A 26 1.32 106.68 -17.76
C GLN A 26 0.92 105.34 -18.38
N ASP A 27 0.85 105.25 -19.71
CA ASP A 27 0.55 104.01 -20.44
C ASP A 27 1.65 102.96 -20.23
N LEU A 28 2.93 103.37 -20.26
CA LEU A 28 4.08 102.49 -20.03
C LEU A 28 4.13 101.99 -18.57
N GLN A 29 3.78 102.84 -17.60
CA GLN A 29 3.64 102.45 -16.20
C GLN A 29 2.52 101.41 -16.01
N GLN A 30 1.36 101.60 -16.65
CA GLN A 30 0.27 100.61 -16.62
C GLN A 30 0.68 99.29 -17.28
N GLN A 31 1.35 99.34 -18.44
CA GLN A 31 1.86 98.13 -19.11
C GLN A 31 2.86 97.37 -18.24
N HIS A 32 3.77 98.09 -17.56
CA HIS A 32 4.72 97.47 -16.64
C HIS A 32 3.99 96.77 -15.48
N GLN A 33 2.98 97.42 -14.90
CA GLN A 33 2.22 96.85 -13.79
C GLN A 33 1.43 95.60 -14.22
N GLN A 34 0.79 95.63 -15.39
CA GLN A 34 0.10 94.46 -15.95
C GLN A 34 1.06 93.32 -16.27
N GLN A 35 2.24 93.60 -16.83
CA GLN A 35 3.25 92.57 -17.07
C GLN A 35 3.74 91.95 -15.76
N GLN A 36 3.91 92.75 -14.71
CA GLN A 36 4.36 92.27 -13.41
C GLN A 36 3.32 91.34 -12.76
N GLU A 37 2.04 91.73 -12.76
CA GLU A 37 0.94 90.87 -12.30
C GLU A 37 0.84 89.56 -13.10
N GLN A 38 1.04 89.64 -14.42
CA GLN A 38 1.00 88.46 -15.29
C GLN A 38 2.19 87.52 -15.04
N LEU A 39 3.38 88.06 -14.77
CA LEU A 39 4.55 87.28 -14.38
C LEU A 39 4.33 86.59 -13.04
N GLU A 40 3.86 87.32 -12.03
CA GLU A 40 3.56 86.75 -10.70
C GLU A 40 2.55 85.61 -10.80
N LYS A 41 1.48 85.79 -11.58
CA LYS A 41 0.49 84.74 -11.82
C LYS A 41 1.09 83.51 -12.50
N ARG A 42 1.90 83.69 -13.54
CA ARG A 42 2.58 82.57 -14.22
C ARG A 42 3.55 81.86 -13.28
N THR A 43 4.29 82.58 -12.45
CA THR A 43 5.20 81.98 -11.48
C THR A 43 4.43 81.12 -10.46
N GLN A 44 3.25 81.57 -10.01
CA GLN A 44 2.38 80.78 -9.14
C GLN A 44 1.80 79.54 -9.86
N GLU A 45 1.36 79.69 -11.11
CA GLU A 45 0.85 78.57 -11.93
C GLU A 45 1.94 77.51 -12.18
N ILE A 46 3.19 77.93 -12.45
CA ILE A 46 4.34 77.04 -12.60
C ILE A 46 4.65 76.32 -11.28
N ALA A 47 4.72 77.05 -10.16
CA ALA A 47 4.98 76.45 -8.86
C ALA A 47 3.89 75.43 -8.46
N ALA A 48 2.63 75.71 -8.77
CA ALA A 48 1.52 74.78 -8.54
C ALA A 48 1.63 73.52 -9.45
N ALA A 49 2.00 73.69 -10.72
CA ALA A 49 2.19 72.58 -11.65
C ALA A 49 3.38 71.70 -11.24
N GLU A 50 4.50 72.29 -10.81
CA GLU A 50 5.67 71.57 -10.31
C GLU A 50 5.35 70.77 -9.03
N ALA A 51 4.57 71.36 -8.12
CA ALA A 51 4.11 70.66 -6.92
C ALA A 51 3.21 69.45 -7.26
N GLN A 52 2.29 69.62 -8.22
CA GLN A 52 1.44 68.51 -8.70
C GLN A 52 2.25 67.41 -9.39
N LEU A 53 3.24 67.78 -10.21
CA LEU A 53 4.14 66.83 -10.87
C LEU A 53 4.92 66.01 -9.85
N LEU A 54 5.50 66.66 -8.83
CA LEU A 54 6.21 65.99 -7.73
C LEU A 54 5.30 65.03 -6.97
N GLN A 55 4.06 65.44 -6.68
CA GLN A 55 3.09 64.58 -6.01
C GLN A 55 2.72 63.35 -6.85
N GLN A 56 2.50 63.52 -8.16
CA GLN A 56 2.24 62.38 -9.06
C GLN A 56 3.44 61.44 -9.14
N GLN A 57 4.66 61.98 -9.19
CA GLN A 57 5.88 61.16 -9.25
C GLN A 57 6.05 60.33 -7.98
N GLN A 58 5.78 60.89 -6.81
CA GLN A 58 5.80 60.15 -5.54
C GLN A 58 4.69 59.08 -5.47
N ALA A 59 3.48 59.40 -5.92
CA ALA A 59 2.37 58.44 -5.95
C ALA A 59 2.65 57.26 -6.90
N ALA A 60 3.20 57.54 -8.08
CA ALA A 60 3.61 56.52 -9.04
C ALA A 60 4.74 55.63 -8.49
N ALA A 61 5.75 56.22 -7.84
CA ALA A 61 6.83 55.47 -7.20
C ALA A 61 6.31 54.55 -6.10
N ALA A 62 5.42 55.05 -5.22
CA ALA A 62 4.81 54.24 -4.16
C ALA A 62 3.96 53.08 -4.73
N GLN A 63 3.23 53.33 -5.82
CA GLN A 63 2.45 52.28 -6.50
C GLN A 63 3.35 51.22 -7.15
N GLN A 64 4.48 51.64 -7.73
CA GLN A 64 5.46 50.73 -8.32
C GLN A 64 6.12 49.85 -7.26
N GLU A 65 6.50 50.41 -6.10
CA GLU A 65 7.04 49.63 -4.97
C GLU A 65 6.05 48.61 -4.44
N LEU A 66 4.77 48.98 -4.30
CA LEU A 66 3.72 48.05 -3.88
C LEU A 66 3.57 46.87 -4.85
N LEU A 67 3.50 47.16 -6.15
CA LEU A 67 3.40 46.12 -7.18
C LEU A 67 4.64 45.22 -7.17
N GLN A 68 5.83 45.79 -6.97
CA GLN A 68 7.06 45.03 -6.89
C GLN A 68 7.09 44.08 -5.69
N GLN A 69 6.67 44.55 -4.50
CA GLN A 69 6.54 43.69 -3.32
C GLN A 69 5.53 42.56 -3.54
N GLN A 70 4.40 42.85 -4.21
CA GLN A 70 3.38 41.85 -4.51
C GLN A 70 3.91 40.77 -5.47
N ILE A 71 4.66 41.16 -6.50
CA ILE A 71 5.29 40.22 -7.44
C ILE A 71 6.32 39.34 -6.71
N GLU A 72 7.17 39.91 -5.86
CA GLU A 72 8.18 39.15 -5.11
C GLU A 72 7.52 38.13 -4.17
N GLN A 73 6.45 38.52 -3.48
CA GLN A 73 5.68 37.62 -2.62
C GLN A 73 5.05 36.48 -3.43
N GLN A 74 4.43 36.78 -4.57
CA GLN A 74 3.86 35.75 -5.45
C GLN A 74 4.92 34.80 -6.00
N GLN A 75 6.10 35.32 -6.41
CA GLN A 75 7.21 34.47 -6.85
C GLN A 75 7.71 33.55 -5.75
N GLN A 76 7.76 34.03 -4.49
CA GLN A 76 8.13 33.19 -3.36
C GLN A 76 7.09 32.10 -3.08
N GLN A 77 5.79 32.43 -3.17
CA GLN A 77 4.71 31.45 -3.04
C GLN A 77 4.76 30.39 -4.14
N ILE A 78 5.00 30.78 -5.40
CA ILE A 78 5.14 29.84 -6.52
C ILE A 78 6.36 28.92 -6.30
N ARG A 79 7.50 29.46 -5.88
CA ARG A 79 8.69 28.64 -5.56
C ARG A 79 8.42 27.64 -4.44
N ALA A 80 7.71 28.06 -3.38
CA ALA A 80 7.34 27.18 -2.28
C ALA A 80 6.34 26.09 -2.73
N ALA A 81 5.35 26.45 -3.55
CA ALA A 81 4.38 25.50 -4.11
C ALA A 81 5.06 24.46 -5.02
N ILE A 82 6.01 24.87 -5.87
CA ILE A 82 6.81 23.97 -6.70
C ILE A 82 7.61 23.00 -5.81
N ALA A 83 8.32 23.51 -4.80
CA ALA A 83 9.09 22.67 -3.88
C ALA A 83 8.21 21.66 -3.13
N ALA A 84 7.03 22.08 -2.66
CA ALA A 84 6.07 21.19 -2.03
C ALA A 84 5.56 20.12 -3.00
N ASN A 85 5.26 20.48 -4.24
CA ASN A 85 4.78 19.55 -5.26
C ASN A 85 5.85 18.51 -5.64
N THR A 86 7.10 18.95 -5.80
CA THR A 86 8.24 18.05 -6.01
C THR A 86 8.38 17.07 -4.86
N LYS A 87 8.33 17.55 -3.61
CA LYS A 87 8.39 16.68 -2.43
C LYS A 87 7.25 15.67 -2.40
N THR A 88 6.01 16.09 -2.65
CA THR A 88 4.87 15.15 -2.70
C THR A 88 5.01 14.12 -3.82
N THR A 89 5.64 14.50 -4.94
CA THR A 89 5.90 13.59 -6.05
C THR A 89 6.97 12.56 -5.68
N ASP A 90 8.04 13.00 -5.01
CA ASP A 90 9.08 12.11 -4.49
C ASP A 90 8.53 11.14 -3.45
N ASP A 91 7.74 11.64 -2.49
CA ASP A 91 7.06 10.83 -1.48
C ASP A 91 6.17 9.76 -2.15
N LEU A 92 5.35 10.15 -3.13
CA LEU A 92 4.51 9.23 -3.90
C LEU A 92 5.33 8.18 -4.67
N ASN A 93 6.48 8.56 -5.23
CA ASN A 93 7.37 7.61 -5.90
C ASN A 93 7.98 6.61 -4.91
N THR A 94 8.35 7.04 -3.70
CA THR A 94 8.83 6.13 -2.65
C THR A 94 7.74 5.17 -2.18
N GLU A 95 6.50 5.64 -2.02
CA GLU A 95 5.36 4.77 -1.68
C GLU A 95 5.06 3.76 -2.79
N LYS A 96 5.14 4.17 -4.07
CA LYS A 96 5.01 3.25 -5.21
C LYS A 96 6.09 2.16 -5.20
N ALA A 97 7.34 2.52 -4.90
CA ALA A 97 8.43 1.56 -4.80
C ALA A 97 8.19 0.55 -3.67
N ARG A 98 7.80 1.02 -2.48
CA ARG A 98 7.45 0.13 -1.35
C ARG A 98 6.28 -0.80 -1.68
N ALA A 99 5.22 -0.26 -2.29
CA ALA A 99 4.08 -1.08 -2.70
C ALA A 99 4.44 -2.15 -3.74
N ALA A 100 5.42 -1.87 -4.62
CA ALA A 100 5.93 -2.86 -5.57
C ALA A 100 6.75 -3.96 -4.88
N GLU A 101 7.59 -3.58 -3.91
CA GLU A 101 8.33 -4.55 -3.08
C GLU A 101 7.39 -5.45 -2.26
N ASP A 102 6.38 -4.88 -1.61
CA ASP A 102 5.39 -5.62 -0.83
C ASP A 102 4.62 -6.60 -1.73
N ARG A 103 4.21 -6.16 -2.92
CA ARG A 103 3.57 -7.05 -3.91
C ARG A 103 4.48 -8.23 -4.28
N MET A 104 5.76 -7.97 -4.57
CA MET A 104 6.71 -9.03 -4.90
C MET A 104 6.88 -10.02 -3.73
N ARG A 105 6.91 -9.52 -2.49
CA ARG A 105 6.98 -10.38 -1.30
C ARG A 105 5.73 -11.26 -1.15
N PHE A 106 4.53 -10.69 -1.32
CA PHE A 106 3.29 -11.47 -1.27
C PHE A 106 3.22 -12.51 -2.40
N ASP A 107 3.65 -12.14 -3.61
CA ASP A 107 3.67 -13.07 -4.76
C ASP A 107 4.62 -14.26 -4.48
N ILE A 108 5.81 -14.00 -3.90
CA ILE A 108 6.76 -15.05 -3.49
C ILE A 108 6.15 -15.94 -2.39
N GLN A 109 5.60 -15.36 -1.32
CA GLN A 109 4.99 -16.12 -0.23
C GLN A 109 3.83 -16.99 -0.72
N LEU A 110 3.01 -16.46 -1.63
CA LEU A 110 1.92 -17.22 -2.23
C LEU A 110 2.45 -18.40 -3.06
N GLN A 111 3.53 -18.19 -3.82
CA GLN A 111 4.17 -19.25 -4.60
C GLN A 111 4.76 -20.34 -3.69
N GLU A 112 5.44 -19.97 -2.60
CA GLU A 112 5.98 -20.89 -1.60
C GLU A 112 4.86 -21.73 -0.95
N LEU A 113 3.75 -21.09 -0.55
CA LEU A 113 2.61 -21.81 0.03
C LEU A 113 1.96 -22.77 -0.98
N GLN A 114 1.84 -22.37 -2.25
CA GLN A 114 1.31 -23.24 -3.32
C GLN A 114 2.23 -24.43 -3.58
N GLN A 115 3.54 -24.23 -3.57
CA GLN A 115 4.51 -25.31 -3.70
C GLN A 115 4.39 -26.29 -2.51
N LEU A 116 4.36 -25.76 -1.28
CA LEU A 116 4.20 -26.56 -0.08
C LEU A 116 2.88 -27.35 -0.09
N GLN A 117 1.80 -26.78 -0.62
CA GLN A 117 0.53 -27.49 -0.82
C GLN A 117 0.68 -28.67 -1.79
N GLN A 118 1.40 -28.49 -2.91
CA GLN A 118 1.64 -29.58 -3.87
C GLN A 118 2.50 -30.68 -3.26
N GLU A 119 3.57 -30.33 -2.56
CA GLU A 119 4.44 -31.29 -1.87
C GLU A 119 3.67 -32.05 -0.78
N THR A 120 2.86 -31.36 0.01
CA THR A 120 2.02 -31.99 1.05
C THR A 120 0.93 -32.88 0.44
N ALA A 121 0.34 -32.48 -0.69
CA ALA A 121 -0.64 -33.29 -1.39
C ALA A 121 -0.01 -34.56 -2.00
N ALA A 122 1.20 -34.45 -2.55
CA ALA A 122 1.95 -35.58 -3.07
C ALA A 122 2.37 -36.54 -1.93
N ALA A 123 2.84 -36.01 -0.81
CA ALA A 123 3.17 -36.80 0.38
C ALA A 123 1.93 -37.53 0.94
N ALA A 124 0.78 -36.84 1.02
CA ALA A 124 -0.48 -37.46 1.46
C ALA A 124 -0.95 -38.58 0.51
N ALA A 125 -0.76 -38.42 -0.81
CA ALA A 125 -1.07 -39.46 -1.79
C ALA A 125 -0.17 -40.69 -1.59
N ALA A 126 1.14 -40.49 -1.40
CA ALA A 126 2.08 -41.57 -1.14
C ALA A 126 1.78 -42.29 0.19
N ALA A 127 1.49 -41.56 1.27
CA ALA A 127 1.09 -42.14 2.55
C ALA A 127 -0.22 -42.93 2.46
N THR A 128 -1.15 -42.50 1.60
CA THR A 128 -2.40 -43.25 1.35
C THR A 128 -2.12 -44.58 0.65
N GLU A 129 -1.21 -44.60 -0.31
CA GLU A 129 -0.80 -45.82 -1.01
C GLU A 129 -0.10 -46.80 -0.05
N GLU A 130 0.83 -46.30 0.77
CA GLU A 130 1.53 -47.09 1.79
C GLU A 130 0.56 -47.68 2.83
N GLN A 131 -0.42 -46.90 3.29
CA GLN A 131 -1.48 -47.38 4.17
C GLN A 131 -2.31 -48.51 3.53
N GLN A 132 -2.68 -48.36 2.25
CA GLN A 132 -3.42 -49.39 1.53
C GLN A 132 -2.60 -50.66 1.33
N GLU A 133 -1.29 -50.55 1.13
CA GLU A 133 -0.40 -51.71 1.11
C GLU A 133 -0.30 -52.39 2.48
N ALA A 134 -0.16 -51.62 3.56
CA ALA A 134 -0.12 -52.16 4.91
C ALA A 134 -1.41 -52.93 5.27
N ILE A 135 -2.58 -52.38 4.92
CA ILE A 135 -3.87 -53.06 5.09
C ILE A 135 -3.90 -54.38 4.29
N ARG A 136 -3.47 -54.37 3.03
CA ARG A 136 -3.38 -55.58 2.21
C ARG A 136 -2.45 -56.64 2.82
N ARG A 137 -1.34 -56.23 3.44
CA ARG A 137 -0.42 -57.14 4.17
C ARG A 137 -1.08 -57.72 5.42
N VAL A 138 -1.82 -56.92 6.19
CA VAL A 138 -2.61 -57.40 7.35
C VAL A 138 -3.64 -58.44 6.91
N GLU A 139 -4.40 -58.16 5.84
CA GLU A 139 -5.42 -59.07 5.30
C GLU A 139 -4.80 -60.39 4.82
N ALA A 140 -3.66 -60.33 4.12
CA ALA A 140 -2.93 -61.51 3.68
C ALA A 140 -2.49 -62.38 4.87
N LEU A 141 -1.83 -61.78 5.88
CA LEU A 141 -1.39 -62.48 7.09
C LEU A 141 -2.56 -63.01 7.92
N CYS A 142 -3.70 -62.29 7.98
CA CYS A 142 -4.94 -62.77 8.56
C CYS A 142 -5.38 -64.08 7.91
N SER A 143 -5.40 -64.12 6.57
CA SER A 143 -5.82 -65.29 5.81
C SER A 143 -4.87 -66.47 5.97
N GLU A 144 -3.56 -66.22 6.00
CA GLU A 144 -2.53 -67.25 6.19
C GLU A 144 -2.56 -67.81 7.62
N ARG A 145 -2.72 -66.94 8.62
CA ARG A 145 -2.90 -67.35 10.02
C ARG A 145 -4.15 -68.20 10.19
N GLN A 146 -5.24 -67.86 9.50
CA GLN A 146 -6.48 -68.65 9.55
C GLN A 146 -6.30 -70.03 8.90
N ARG A 147 -5.66 -70.12 7.71
CA ARG A 147 -5.30 -71.43 7.12
C ARG A 147 -4.38 -72.24 8.04
N ALA A 148 -3.37 -71.61 8.64
CA ALA A 148 -2.47 -72.28 9.58
C ALA A 148 -3.23 -72.82 10.81
N TYR A 149 -4.21 -72.08 11.32
CA TYR A 149 -5.08 -72.54 12.40
C TYR A 149 -5.95 -73.74 12.01
N GLU A 150 -6.55 -73.68 10.81
CA GLU A 150 -7.37 -74.77 10.24
C GLU A 150 -6.57 -76.06 10.06
N HIS A 151 -5.29 -75.97 9.69
CA HIS A 151 -4.40 -77.13 9.57
C HIS A 151 -3.85 -77.63 10.92
N LEU A 152 -3.67 -76.73 11.90
CA LEU A 152 -3.16 -77.09 13.23
C LEU A 152 -4.19 -77.86 14.07
N GLY A 153 -5.47 -77.48 14.01
CA GLY A 153 -6.55 -78.10 14.79
C GLY A 153 -6.65 -79.63 14.64
N PRO A 154 -6.72 -80.18 13.42
CA PRO A 154 -6.76 -81.62 13.17
C PRO A 154 -5.52 -82.36 13.68
N LEU A 155 -4.33 -81.78 13.54
CA LEU A 155 -3.08 -82.36 14.02
C LEU A 155 -3.07 -82.49 15.54
N LEU A 156 -3.53 -81.46 16.26
CA LEU A 156 -3.62 -81.49 17.72
C LEU A 156 -4.65 -82.52 18.24
N LEU A 157 -5.78 -82.67 17.54
CA LEU A 157 -6.81 -83.67 17.87
C LEU A 157 -6.31 -85.11 17.66
N GLN A 158 -5.55 -85.36 16.59
CA GLN A 158 -4.98 -86.68 16.32
C GLN A 158 -3.86 -87.05 17.29
N VAL A 159 -2.98 -86.10 17.66
CA VAL A 159 -1.98 -86.31 18.72
C VAL A 159 -2.66 -86.64 20.05
N ARG A 160 -3.72 -85.91 20.43
CA ARG A 160 -4.47 -86.16 21.67
C ARG A 160 -5.13 -87.54 21.68
N SER A 161 -5.76 -87.93 20.57
CA SER A 161 -6.45 -89.22 20.45
C SER A 161 -5.48 -90.40 20.54
N ARG A 162 -4.31 -90.33 19.88
CA ARG A 162 -3.28 -91.37 19.95
C ARG A 162 -2.55 -91.41 21.30
N SER A 163 -2.28 -90.24 21.90
CA SER A 163 -1.70 -90.19 23.26
C SER A 163 -2.62 -90.79 24.33
N SER A 164 -3.94 -90.75 24.11
CA SER A 164 -4.93 -91.35 25.03
C SER A 164 -5.09 -92.87 24.85
N LEU A 165 -4.77 -93.40 23.67
CA LEU A 165 -4.81 -94.85 23.38
C LEU A 165 -3.55 -95.58 23.89
N CYS A 166 -2.41 -94.89 23.98
CA CYS A 166 -1.16 -95.46 24.51
C CYS A 166 -0.95 -95.22 26.02
N SER A 167 -1.91 -94.60 26.72
CA SER A 167 -1.85 -94.38 28.18
C SER A 167 -2.56 -95.48 28.97
N SER A 168 -2.28 -96.75 28.68
CA SER A 168 -2.79 -97.90 29.45
C SER A 168 -1.82 -99.08 29.49
N SER A 169 -0.61 -98.89 30.03
CA SER A 169 0.19 -99.98 30.63
C SER A 169 1.43 -99.46 31.38
N SER A 170 1.23 -98.75 32.50
CA SER A 170 2.29 -98.63 33.50
C SER A 170 1.85 -99.21 34.84
N LYS A 171 2.13 -100.51 35.02
CA LYS A 171 2.38 -101.10 36.32
C LYS A 171 3.63 -101.97 36.24
N ARG A 172 4.69 -101.45 36.88
CA ARG A 172 5.81 -102.19 37.50
C ARG A 172 6.71 -103.00 36.54
N SER A 173 7.95 -102.57 36.37
CA SER A 173 9.09 -103.31 36.95
C SER A 173 10.41 -102.56 36.76
N CYS A 174 11.18 -102.54 37.84
CA CYS A 174 12.57 -102.19 37.90
C CYS A 174 13.39 -103.31 37.24
N SER A 175 14.35 -103.02 36.37
CA SER A 175 15.67 -103.67 36.38
C SER A 175 16.63 -103.09 35.35
N ASN A 176 17.85 -102.96 35.82
CA ASN A 176 19.05 -102.53 35.13
C ASN A 176 19.58 -103.70 34.28
N SER A 177 19.75 -103.53 32.96
CA SER A 177 20.73 -104.33 32.22
C SER A 177 21.16 -103.68 30.92
N SER A 178 22.44 -103.30 30.90
CA SER A 178 23.29 -103.22 29.71
C SER A 178 23.18 -104.49 28.86
N LYS A 179 22.92 -104.33 27.57
CA LYS A 179 23.45 -105.18 26.50
C LYS A 179 23.30 -104.48 25.15
N ARG A 180 24.45 -104.28 24.50
CA ARG A 180 24.57 -104.11 23.05
C ARG A 180 23.86 -105.30 22.38
N GLY A 181 22.93 -105.02 21.49
CA GLY A 181 22.23 -106.02 20.69
C GLY A 181 21.65 -105.34 19.46
N SER A 182 22.31 -105.56 18.32
CA SER A 182 21.78 -105.27 17.00
C SER A 182 20.63 -106.25 16.76
N SER A 183 19.40 -105.74 16.61
CA SER A 183 18.27 -106.50 16.09
C SER A 183 17.64 -105.69 14.97
N ASP A 184 17.74 -106.27 13.78
CA ASP A 184 16.99 -105.95 12.58
C ASP A 184 15.60 -106.58 12.72
N GLY A 185 14.56 -105.89 12.24
CA GLY A 185 13.23 -106.47 12.02
C GLY A 185 12.16 -106.24 13.09
N GLU A 186 11.19 -105.41 12.70
CA GLU A 186 9.75 -105.50 12.95
C GLU A 186 9.17 -104.97 14.28
N GLU A 187 8.18 -104.07 14.10
CA GLU A 187 7.17 -103.55 15.05
C GLU A 187 7.60 -102.46 16.06
N ASP A 188 7.61 -101.22 15.57
CA ASP A 188 7.01 -100.05 16.24
C ASP A 188 6.72 -98.97 15.18
N THR A 189 5.96 -99.34 14.14
CA THR A 189 5.44 -98.39 13.15
C THR A 189 4.49 -97.39 13.80
N GLU A 190 3.71 -97.81 14.81
CA GLU A 190 2.76 -96.95 15.51
C GLU A 190 3.42 -95.86 16.38
N ASP A 191 4.57 -96.14 16.99
CA ASP A 191 5.31 -95.17 17.82
C ASP A 191 6.16 -94.19 17.00
N ARG A 192 6.73 -94.63 15.86
CA ARG A 192 7.39 -93.73 14.90
C ARG A 192 6.41 -92.78 14.24
N ASP A 193 5.23 -93.27 13.86
CA ASP A 193 4.18 -92.45 13.27
C ASP A 193 3.59 -91.46 14.28
N SER A 194 3.44 -91.87 15.54
CA SER A 194 3.00 -90.99 16.63
C SER A 194 4.03 -89.90 16.96
N GLY A 195 5.33 -90.23 16.93
CA GLY A 195 6.42 -89.25 17.06
C GLY A 195 6.49 -88.26 15.89
N ALA A 196 6.29 -88.72 14.66
CA ALA A 196 6.26 -87.87 13.47
C ALA A 196 5.07 -86.88 13.48
N LEU A 197 3.89 -87.35 13.92
CA LEU A 197 2.67 -86.54 14.02
C LEU A 197 2.80 -85.47 15.13
N ALA A 198 3.39 -85.82 16.28
CA ALA A 198 3.71 -84.87 17.34
C ALA A 198 4.76 -83.83 16.91
N ALA A 199 5.79 -84.23 16.15
CA ALA A 199 6.78 -83.31 15.59
C ALA A 199 6.18 -82.40 14.50
N ALA A 200 5.26 -82.90 13.69
CA ALA A 200 4.50 -82.10 12.72
C ALA A 200 3.59 -81.08 13.42
N ALA A 201 2.87 -81.48 14.47
CA ALA A 201 2.05 -80.58 15.27
C ALA A 201 2.88 -79.49 15.97
N LYS A 202 4.06 -79.83 16.51
CA LYS A 202 4.98 -78.85 17.11
C LYS A 202 5.51 -77.84 16.08
N ARG A 203 5.87 -78.30 14.88
CA ARG A 203 6.31 -77.41 13.78
C ARG A 203 5.17 -76.50 13.28
N ALA A 204 3.97 -77.04 13.12
CA ALA A 204 2.79 -76.27 12.74
C ALA A 204 2.41 -75.23 13.81
N ALA A 205 2.50 -75.60 15.10
CA ALA A 205 2.27 -74.66 16.20
C ALA A 205 3.32 -73.54 16.26
N ALA A 206 4.60 -73.86 16.03
CA ALA A 206 5.66 -72.86 15.95
C ALA A 206 5.45 -71.90 14.76
N ALA A 207 5.07 -72.43 13.59
CA ALA A 207 4.75 -71.62 12.41
C ALA A 207 3.52 -70.71 12.65
N TYR A 208 2.47 -71.22 13.32
CA TYR A 208 1.31 -70.41 13.69
C TYR A 208 1.67 -69.29 14.68
N LEU A 209 2.49 -69.57 15.69
CA LEU A 209 2.94 -68.55 16.65
C LEU A 209 3.81 -67.48 15.99
N HIS A 210 4.64 -67.86 15.01
CA HIS A 210 5.42 -66.93 14.20
C HIS A 210 4.51 -66.00 13.39
N LEU A 211 3.58 -66.57 12.62
CA LEU A 211 2.60 -65.81 11.83
C LEU A 211 1.74 -64.89 12.71
N ARG A 212 1.41 -65.32 13.92
CA ARG A 212 0.70 -64.48 14.90
C ARG A 212 1.53 -63.27 15.32
N GLY A 213 2.81 -63.46 15.62
CA GLY A 213 3.72 -62.36 15.97
C GLY A 213 3.94 -61.37 14.81
N GLU A 214 4.09 -61.88 13.59
CA GLU A 214 4.20 -61.04 12.38
C GLU A 214 2.91 -60.25 12.12
N HIS A 215 1.75 -60.89 12.25
CA HIS A 215 0.46 -60.22 12.16
C HIS A 215 0.32 -59.09 13.19
N GLU A 216 0.63 -59.35 14.46
CA GLU A 216 0.59 -58.32 15.52
C GLU A 216 1.52 -57.14 15.19
N ARG A 217 2.72 -57.40 14.65
CA ARG A 217 3.68 -56.35 14.25
C ARG A 217 3.18 -55.51 13.08
N VAL A 218 2.64 -56.15 12.04
CA VAL A 218 2.14 -55.45 10.84
C VAL A 218 0.84 -54.69 11.14
N CYS A 219 0.01 -55.18 12.07
CA CYS A 219 -1.13 -54.42 12.58
C CYS A 219 -0.69 -53.12 13.27
N GLN A 220 0.34 -53.16 14.12
CA GLN A 220 0.88 -51.95 14.76
C GLN A 220 1.45 -50.97 13.74
N GLU A 221 2.15 -51.46 12.71
CA GLU A 221 2.66 -50.65 11.60
C GLU A 221 1.52 -49.98 10.82
N ALA A 222 0.44 -50.72 10.52
CA ALA A 222 -0.74 -50.18 9.84
C ALA A 222 -1.51 -49.14 10.69
N GLU A 223 -1.57 -49.31 12.01
CA GLU A 223 -2.16 -48.32 12.93
C GLU A 223 -1.33 -47.03 13.00
N MET A 224 0.00 -47.15 13.03
CA MET A 224 0.93 -46.01 12.98
C MET A 224 0.78 -45.23 11.67
N LEU A 225 0.83 -45.91 10.53
CA LEU A 225 0.66 -45.29 9.21
C LEU A 225 -0.73 -44.63 9.06
N GLN A 226 -1.77 -45.20 9.68
CA GLN A 226 -3.10 -44.57 9.71
C GLN A 226 -3.09 -43.24 10.47
N GLN A 227 -2.38 -43.17 11.60
CA GLN A 227 -2.24 -41.95 12.39
C GLN A 227 -1.43 -40.89 11.63
N GLU A 228 -0.34 -41.29 10.97
CA GLU A 228 0.49 -40.39 10.14
C GLU A 228 -0.31 -39.81 8.97
N LEU A 229 -1.11 -40.64 8.28
CA LEU A 229 -2.00 -40.19 7.20
C LEU A 229 -3.01 -39.16 7.72
N GLN A 230 -3.59 -39.37 8.90
CA GLN A 230 -4.54 -38.44 9.49
C GLN A 230 -3.88 -37.08 9.82
N GLN A 231 -2.64 -37.08 10.31
CA GLN A 231 -1.87 -35.86 10.55
C GLN A 231 -1.57 -35.11 9.23
N GLN A 232 -1.16 -35.83 8.18
CA GLN A 232 -0.90 -35.22 6.88
C GLN A 232 -2.16 -34.61 6.25
N GLN A 233 -3.32 -35.26 6.38
CA GLN A 233 -4.60 -34.70 5.91
C GLN A 233 -4.99 -33.41 6.66
N GLN A 234 -4.77 -33.37 7.99
CA GLN A 234 -4.99 -32.14 8.76
C GLN A 234 -4.06 -31.01 8.32
N GLN A 235 -2.79 -31.33 8.07
CA GLN A 235 -1.81 -30.35 7.57
C GLN A 235 -2.20 -29.83 6.19
N GLN A 236 -2.67 -30.68 5.28
CA GLN A 236 -3.18 -30.27 3.97
C GLN A 236 -4.37 -29.31 4.10
N HIS A 237 -5.34 -29.62 4.95
CA HIS A 237 -6.50 -28.74 5.20
C HIS A 237 -6.11 -27.41 5.82
N ARG A 238 -5.12 -27.40 6.72
CA ARG A 238 -4.57 -26.17 7.31
C ARG A 238 -3.96 -25.28 6.24
N LEU A 239 -3.06 -25.83 5.40
CA LEU A 239 -2.41 -25.09 4.32
C LEU A 239 -3.41 -24.55 3.30
N GLN A 240 -4.46 -25.31 2.99
CA GLN A 240 -5.52 -24.85 2.10
C GLN A 240 -6.27 -23.63 2.66
N ARG A 241 -6.47 -23.54 3.98
CA ARG A 241 -7.05 -22.36 4.63
C ARG A 241 -6.08 -21.18 4.62
N GLU A 242 -4.81 -21.41 4.92
CA GLU A 242 -3.76 -20.38 4.91
C GLU A 242 -3.61 -19.75 3.53
N ILE A 243 -3.58 -20.56 2.46
CA ILE A 243 -3.56 -20.07 1.06
C ILE A 243 -4.80 -19.23 0.77
N ARG A 244 -5.98 -19.69 1.20
CA ARG A 244 -7.22 -18.94 0.96
C ARG A 244 -7.19 -17.58 1.66
N MET A 245 -6.76 -17.52 2.92
CA MET A 245 -6.63 -16.25 3.65
C MET A 245 -5.60 -15.33 2.98
N ALA A 246 -4.43 -15.84 2.60
CA ALA A 246 -3.41 -15.05 1.90
C ALA A 246 -3.91 -14.48 0.56
N VAL A 247 -4.70 -15.24 -0.19
CA VAL A 247 -5.35 -14.75 -1.42
C VAL A 247 -6.38 -13.65 -1.12
N GLU A 248 -7.21 -13.83 -0.09
CA GLU A 248 -8.21 -12.85 0.33
C GLU A 248 -7.53 -11.54 0.77
N GLU A 249 -6.48 -11.60 1.59
CA GLU A 249 -5.68 -10.44 2.04
C GLU A 249 -5.00 -9.71 0.87
N THR A 250 -4.46 -10.47 -0.09
CA THR A 250 -3.86 -9.88 -1.29
C THR A 250 -4.92 -9.15 -2.12
N GLN A 251 -6.12 -9.70 -2.25
CA GLN A 251 -7.22 -9.05 -2.96
C GLN A 251 -7.73 -7.79 -2.26
N THR A 252 -7.84 -7.80 -0.93
CA THR A 252 -8.24 -6.61 -0.18
C THR A 252 -7.21 -5.49 -0.33
N ALA A 253 -5.92 -5.81 -0.19
CA ALA A 253 -4.84 -4.84 -0.40
C ALA A 253 -4.87 -4.24 -1.82
N VAL A 254 -5.12 -5.04 -2.85
CA VAL A 254 -5.25 -4.54 -4.23
C VAL A 254 -6.45 -3.59 -4.39
N ARG A 255 -7.57 -3.85 -3.72
CA ARG A 255 -8.75 -2.96 -3.77
C ARG A 255 -8.49 -1.63 -3.09
N GLU A 256 -7.93 -1.64 -1.88
CA GLU A 256 -7.57 -0.42 -1.14
C GLU A 256 -6.59 0.46 -1.94
N LYS A 257 -5.58 -0.14 -2.57
CA LYS A 257 -4.64 0.60 -3.43
C LYS A 257 -5.31 1.20 -4.67
N ARG A 258 -6.29 0.51 -5.27
CA ARG A 258 -7.09 1.07 -6.38
C ARG A 258 -7.93 2.26 -5.93
N GLU A 259 -8.55 2.19 -4.76
CA GLU A 259 -9.31 3.30 -4.20
C GLU A 259 -8.43 4.53 -3.93
N ILE A 260 -7.24 4.33 -3.36
CA ILE A 260 -6.29 5.44 -3.17
C ILE A 260 -5.88 6.05 -4.52
N ALA A 261 -5.62 5.22 -5.52
CA ALA A 261 -5.26 5.70 -6.86
C ALA A 261 -6.38 6.52 -7.52
N THR A 262 -7.65 6.15 -7.35
CA THR A 262 -8.77 6.94 -7.87
C THR A 262 -8.91 8.29 -7.16
N HIS A 263 -8.66 8.34 -5.85
CA HIS A 263 -8.68 9.59 -5.08
C HIS A 263 -7.57 10.54 -5.54
N TYR A 264 -6.34 10.05 -5.74
CA TYR A 264 -5.26 10.87 -6.29
C TYR A 264 -5.54 11.33 -7.73
N ALA A 265 -6.16 10.49 -8.57
CA ALA A 265 -6.55 10.89 -9.91
C ALA A 265 -7.62 12.00 -9.90
N ALA A 266 -8.62 11.90 -9.02
CA ALA A 266 -9.62 12.95 -8.84
C ALA A 266 -9.00 14.26 -8.33
N LEU A 267 -8.05 14.17 -7.39
CA LEU A 267 -7.35 15.35 -6.86
C LEU A 267 -6.47 16.02 -7.93
N ALA A 268 -5.78 15.23 -8.76
CA ALA A 268 -5.02 15.74 -9.90
C ALA A 268 -5.93 16.43 -10.94
N GLN A 269 -7.12 15.88 -11.21
CA GLN A 269 -8.12 16.52 -12.08
C GLN A 269 -8.63 17.84 -11.49
N GLY A 270 -8.85 17.91 -10.17
CA GLY A 270 -9.23 19.14 -9.47
C GLY A 270 -8.13 20.22 -9.54
N LEU A 271 -6.86 19.85 -9.38
CA LEU A 271 -5.73 20.76 -9.56
C LEU A 271 -5.60 21.25 -11.01
N GLN A 272 -5.84 20.39 -12.00
CA GLN A 272 -5.87 20.81 -13.40
C GLN A 272 -7.04 21.76 -13.71
N GLN A 273 -8.20 21.58 -13.09
CA GLN A 273 -9.33 22.52 -13.22
C GLN A 273 -8.99 23.87 -12.59
N LEU A 274 -8.45 23.88 -11.37
CA LEU A 274 -7.99 25.11 -10.70
C LEU A 274 -6.93 25.86 -11.53
N ALA A 275 -5.99 25.14 -12.16
CA ALA A 275 -5.00 25.74 -13.05
C ALA A 275 -5.68 26.42 -14.27
N ARG A 276 -6.64 25.75 -14.92
CA ARG A 276 -7.41 26.33 -16.05
C ARG A 276 -8.25 27.54 -15.63
N GLU A 277 -8.85 27.50 -14.44
CA GLU A 277 -9.60 28.62 -13.88
C GLU A 277 -8.69 29.81 -13.54
N SER A 278 -7.46 29.55 -13.10
CA SER A 278 -6.47 30.62 -12.87
C SER A 278 -6.00 31.30 -14.17
N GLU A 279 -5.88 30.55 -15.26
CA GLU A 279 -5.56 31.09 -16.59
C GLU A 279 -6.71 31.94 -17.15
N SER A 280 -7.97 31.56 -16.89
CA SER A 280 -9.14 32.33 -17.34
C SER A 280 -9.35 33.62 -16.55
N VAL A 281 -8.94 33.67 -15.28
CA VAL A 281 -8.95 34.89 -14.45
C VAL A 281 -7.74 35.80 -14.75
N GLY A 282 -6.62 35.25 -15.23
CA GLY A 282 -5.45 36.00 -15.71
C GLY A 282 -5.64 36.72 -17.06
N GLY A 283 -6.79 36.53 -17.73
CA GLY A 283 -7.17 37.21 -18.97
C GLY A 283 -7.55 38.68 -18.73
N CYS A 284 -6.59 39.51 -18.34
CA CYS A 284 -6.75 40.95 -18.25
C CYS A 284 -6.86 41.55 -19.66
N GLY A 285 -8.09 41.73 -20.15
CA GLY A 285 -8.42 42.47 -21.38
C GLY A 285 -8.18 43.97 -21.24
N LEU A 286 -6.97 44.39 -20.88
CA LEU A 286 -6.62 45.80 -20.65
C LEU A 286 -5.61 46.40 -21.63
N LEU A 287 -5.42 45.83 -22.82
CA LEU A 287 -4.69 46.51 -23.90
C LEU A 287 -5.29 46.20 -25.27
N GLN A 288 -6.56 46.55 -25.49
CA GLN A 288 -7.03 46.77 -26.86
C GLN A 288 -6.96 48.27 -27.13
N GLU A 289 -5.87 48.69 -27.77
CA GLU A 289 -5.67 50.02 -28.32
C GLU A 289 -6.92 50.47 -29.09
N ARG A 290 -7.68 51.41 -28.52
CA ARG A 290 -8.67 52.16 -29.28
C ARG A 290 -8.07 53.51 -29.63
N LYS A 291 -7.36 53.55 -30.75
CA LYS A 291 -7.15 54.78 -31.50
C LYS A 291 -8.51 55.30 -31.96
N GLU A 292 -8.67 56.61 -31.76
CA GLU A 292 -9.58 57.54 -32.43
C GLU A 292 -11.00 57.78 -31.87
N LEU A 293 -11.29 59.09 -31.86
CA LEU A 293 -12.57 59.81 -31.76
C LEU A 293 -13.10 60.17 -30.37
N GLY A 294 -12.80 61.42 -29.99
CA GLY A 294 -13.84 62.44 -29.77
C GLY A 294 -14.64 62.37 -28.46
N ALA A 295 -14.37 63.35 -27.59
CA ALA A 295 -15.22 63.89 -26.52
C ALA A 295 -16.55 63.15 -26.23
N THR A 296 -16.55 62.31 -25.17
CA THR A 296 -17.78 62.02 -24.42
C THR A 296 -17.46 61.82 -22.95
N LEU A 297 -18.11 62.61 -22.10
CA LEU A 297 -18.06 62.55 -20.64
C LEU A 297 -18.38 61.14 -20.12
N LEU A 298 -17.47 60.55 -19.35
CA LEU A 298 -17.76 59.34 -18.58
C LEU A 298 -18.52 59.71 -17.30
N PRO A 299 -19.61 59.01 -16.94
CA PRO A 299 -20.22 59.16 -15.64
C PRO A 299 -19.33 58.49 -14.57
N VAL A 300 -19.13 59.21 -13.47
CA VAL A 300 -18.55 58.70 -12.23
C VAL A 300 -19.41 57.52 -11.74
N VAL A 301 -18.92 56.30 -11.91
CA VAL A 301 -19.47 55.13 -11.23
C VAL A 301 -19.00 55.19 -9.79
N ARG A 302 -19.89 55.69 -8.92
CA ARG A 302 -19.80 55.50 -7.47
C ARG A 302 -19.81 54.01 -7.18
N THR A 303 -18.70 53.47 -6.69
CA THR A 303 -18.62 52.15 -6.07
C THR A 303 -19.20 52.23 -4.65
N ASN A 304 -20.53 52.25 -4.56
CA ASN A 304 -21.24 51.83 -3.35
C ASN A 304 -22.05 50.58 -3.70
N THR A 305 -21.42 49.41 -3.52
CA THR A 305 -22.15 48.17 -3.29
C THR A 305 -21.37 47.33 -2.31
N SER A 306 -21.90 47.29 -1.09
CA SER A 306 -21.72 46.21 -0.14
C SER A 306 -22.10 44.89 -0.80
N SER A 307 -21.13 44.08 -1.17
CA SER A 307 -21.32 42.64 -1.30
C SER A 307 -20.45 41.98 -0.25
N ASN A 308 -21.11 41.60 0.83
CA ASN A 308 -20.69 40.60 1.79
C ASN A 308 -19.99 39.44 1.06
N PRO A 309 -18.67 39.24 1.16
CA PRO A 309 -18.12 37.95 0.86
C PRO A 309 -18.45 37.12 2.09
N GLN A 310 -19.53 36.34 2.00
CA GLN A 310 -19.61 35.15 2.83
C GLN A 310 -18.26 34.46 2.70
N VAL A 311 -17.55 34.45 3.81
CA VAL A 311 -16.45 33.56 4.13
C VAL A 311 -16.82 32.20 3.58
N HIS A 312 -16.34 31.86 2.38
CA HIS A 312 -16.13 30.46 2.04
C HIS A 312 -15.12 30.02 3.08
N ALA A 313 -15.63 29.29 4.06
CA ALA A 313 -14.85 28.62 5.07
C ALA A 313 -13.60 28.10 4.36
N ALA A 314 -12.43 28.53 4.84
CA ALA A 314 -11.26 27.69 4.69
C ALA A 314 -11.75 26.32 5.12
N GLN A 315 -11.89 25.41 4.16
CA GLN A 315 -12.17 24.03 4.46
C GLN A 315 -10.90 23.61 5.18
N GLU A 316 -10.95 23.71 6.51
CA GLU A 316 -9.96 23.13 7.40
C GLU A 316 -9.84 21.70 6.91
N TRP A 317 -8.74 21.44 6.21
CA TRP A 317 -8.32 20.11 5.87
C TRP A 317 -8.04 19.47 7.22
N SER A 318 -9.11 18.95 7.82
CA SER A 318 -9.06 18.17 9.03
C SER A 318 -8.06 17.07 8.72
N ALA A 319 -6.92 17.11 9.42
CA ALA A 319 -5.98 16.00 9.42
C ALA A 319 -6.82 14.75 9.61
N LEU A 320 -6.72 13.82 8.65
CA LEU A 320 -7.46 12.57 8.64
C LEU A 320 -7.49 12.03 10.07
N SER A 321 -8.70 11.97 10.62
CA SER A 321 -9.01 11.34 11.89
C SER A 321 -8.22 10.04 11.96
N THR A 322 -7.25 9.98 12.87
CA THR A 322 -6.52 8.78 13.26
C THR A 322 -7.53 7.85 13.94
N ARG A 323 -8.39 7.23 13.13
CA ARG A 323 -9.29 6.19 13.59
C ARG A 323 -8.43 4.97 13.85
N ALA A 324 -7.97 4.88 15.10
CA ALA A 324 -7.56 3.68 15.81
C ALA A 324 -7.04 2.56 14.92
N SER A 325 -5.75 2.62 14.61
CA SER A 325 -4.97 1.42 14.28
C SER A 325 -5.00 0.52 15.53
N THR A 326 -5.88 -0.48 15.53
CA THR A 326 -5.78 -1.61 16.46
C THR A 326 -4.71 -2.54 15.92
N THR A 327 -3.45 -2.12 16.01
CA THR A 327 -2.30 -3.01 15.93
C THR A 327 -2.14 -3.65 17.30
N ASP A 328 -2.94 -4.70 17.52
CA ASP A 328 -2.69 -5.65 18.59
C ASP A 328 -1.33 -6.29 18.30
N SER A 329 -0.36 -5.97 19.16
CA SER A 329 1.02 -6.40 19.02
C SER A 329 1.11 -7.89 19.30
N PHE A 330 1.13 -8.71 18.25
CA PHE A 330 1.66 -10.07 18.34
C PHE A 330 3.18 -10.03 18.45
N ALA A 331 3.68 -9.62 19.62
CA ALA A 331 5.01 -9.98 20.07
C ALA A 331 4.97 -11.46 20.46
N VAL A 332 5.25 -12.34 19.50
CA VAL A 332 5.54 -13.74 19.78
C VAL A 332 6.88 -13.79 20.51
N ALA A 333 6.85 -14.12 21.79
CA ALA A 333 8.05 -14.40 22.56
C ALA A 333 8.73 -15.67 22.00
N SER A 334 9.96 -15.51 21.53
CA SER A 334 10.84 -16.63 21.17
C SER A 334 11.21 -17.39 22.46
N PRO A 335 10.93 -18.70 22.60
CA PRO A 335 11.18 -19.42 23.83
C PRO A 335 12.56 -20.09 23.78
N HIS A 336 13.65 -19.37 23.52
CA HIS A 336 15.01 -19.91 23.63
C HIS A 336 15.98 -18.91 24.27
N ALA A 337 15.75 -18.66 25.56
CA ALA A 337 16.79 -18.19 26.48
C ALA A 337 16.33 -18.43 27.92
N GLN A 338 16.45 -19.67 28.42
CA GLN A 338 16.69 -20.02 29.82
C GLN A 338 16.77 -21.55 30.00
N ALA A 339 18.00 -22.07 29.91
CA ALA A 339 18.58 -23.14 30.75
C ALA A 339 20.03 -23.35 30.33
#